data_AF-A0A938W2G4-F1
#
_entry.id   AF-A0A938W2G4-F1
#
_cell.length_a   1.000
_cell.length_b   1.000
_cell.length_c   1.000
_cell.angle_alpha   90.00
_cell.angle_beta   90.00
_cell.angle_gamma   90.00
#
_symmetry.space_group_name_H-M   'P 1'
#
loop_
_entity.id
_entity.type
_entity.pdbx_description
1 polymer ?
#
loop_
_entity_poly.entity_id
_entity_poly.type
_entity_poly.pdbx_seq_one_letter_code
_entity_poly.pdbx_strand_id
1 'polypeptide(L)'
;KVDVQDIYDEFSHGLRDPEAIRGFLAYAYRNWNADGPRPRYVLLVGDGHYDFTGVSGTTLLNLIPPYLVNVDAVQGETPADNRYVSVDGPDDYVPEMHVGRLSAQTPADVTAAVSKTIAYETTAPAGAWQRRVVFAADNCLDPAGDFHATSDGIRTRWLPAGYEDQTIYYGRRAECPAATHETVDTMHDAIMAAFNADALMIQWFGHASRVRWGSVRSPATGVSMFRNTDVPNLVANDTWPVTFAYSCVSGYFVNIDLNLQSLGETLVNAAGRGAVADFSPAGFHIMPVLEKLNRAVFKAIFEDRIGRIGPAVDAARLTYLAAGGPSDLVDTMILFGDPALKLRLPPRSAAPVFLPRIETP
;
A
#
# COMPACT_ATOMS: atom_id res chain seq x y z
N LYS A 1 -5.59 13.02 18.87
CA LYS A 1 -4.27 12.36 18.92
C LYS A 1 -4.08 11.83 20.33
N VAL A 2 -3.42 10.69 20.46
CA VAL A 2 -3.04 10.10 21.75
C VAL A 2 -1.52 9.96 21.71
N ASP A 3 -0.83 10.37 22.78
CA ASP A 3 0.61 10.12 22.88
C ASP A 3 0.83 8.63 23.14
N VAL A 4 1.75 8.01 22.40
CA VAL A 4 2.00 6.57 22.56
C VAL A 4 2.63 6.28 23.92
N GLN A 5 3.32 7.24 24.54
CA GLN A 5 3.83 7.06 25.89
C GLN A 5 2.71 6.88 26.92
N ASP A 6 1.61 7.61 26.80
CA ASP A 6 0.43 7.45 27.67
C ASP A 6 -0.17 6.04 27.55
N ILE A 7 -0.11 5.45 26.34
CA ILE A 7 -0.56 4.08 26.10
C ILE A 7 0.35 3.09 26.82
N TYR A 8 1.68 3.25 26.73
CA TYR A 8 2.61 2.36 27.42
C TYR A 8 2.45 2.45 28.94
N ASP A 9 2.34 3.66 29.48
CA ASP A 9 2.20 3.88 30.92
C ASP A 9 0.95 3.17 31.48
N GLU A 10 -0.16 3.21 30.75
CA GLU A 10 -1.45 2.62 31.18
C GLU A 10 -1.57 1.11 30.87
N PHE A 11 -1.11 0.66 29.68
CA PHE A 11 -1.39 -0.71 29.19
C PHE A 11 -0.20 -1.68 29.33
N SER A 12 0.99 -1.20 29.66
CA SER A 12 2.19 -2.05 29.81
C SER A 12 3.14 -1.59 30.91
N HIS A 13 2.68 -0.74 31.85
CA HIS A 13 3.48 -0.20 32.95
C HIS A 13 4.75 0.53 32.47
N GLY A 14 4.63 1.25 31.34
CA GLY A 14 5.69 2.05 30.73
C GLY A 14 6.60 1.28 29.76
N LEU A 15 6.35 -0.01 29.51
CA LEU A 15 7.14 -0.82 28.58
C LEU A 15 6.72 -0.56 27.13
N ARG A 16 7.69 -0.39 26.23
CA ARG A 16 7.46 -0.25 24.78
C ARG A 16 7.10 -1.60 24.18
N ASP A 17 5.82 -1.94 24.25
CA ASP A 17 5.28 -3.24 23.84
C ASP A 17 4.17 -3.03 22.79
N PRO A 18 4.24 -3.67 21.60
CA PRO A 18 3.14 -3.62 20.63
C PRO A 18 1.79 -4.11 21.21
N GLU A 19 1.79 -5.02 22.20
CA GLU A 19 0.56 -5.44 22.87
C GLU A 19 -0.10 -4.32 23.68
N ALA A 20 0.66 -3.34 24.17
CA ALA A 20 0.09 -2.17 24.85
C ALA A 20 -0.80 -1.36 23.89
N ILE A 21 -0.33 -1.17 22.65
CA ILE A 21 -1.06 -0.45 21.61
C ILE A 21 -2.30 -1.24 21.19
N ARG A 22 -2.15 -2.55 20.97
CA ARG A 22 -3.28 -3.43 20.65
C ARG A 22 -4.33 -3.44 21.78
N GLY A 23 -3.89 -3.52 23.04
CA GLY A 23 -4.75 -3.49 24.22
C GLY A 23 -5.52 -2.17 24.34
N PHE A 24 -4.84 -1.04 24.11
CA PHE A 24 -5.48 0.28 24.07
C PHE A 24 -6.54 0.36 22.96
N LEU A 25 -6.21 -0.10 21.75
CA LEU A 25 -7.13 -0.07 20.61
C LEU A 25 -8.35 -0.98 20.85
N ALA A 26 -8.15 -2.17 21.43
CA ALA A 26 -9.23 -3.06 21.85
C ALA A 26 -10.13 -2.41 22.91
N TYR A 27 -9.53 -1.74 23.91
CA TYR A 27 -10.27 -1.00 24.92
C TYR A 27 -11.08 0.14 24.29
N ALA A 28 -10.46 0.95 23.44
CA ALA A 28 -11.11 2.07 22.75
C ALA A 28 -12.26 1.58 21.87
N TYR A 29 -12.07 0.52 21.08
CA TYR A 29 -13.12 -0.06 20.25
C TYR A 29 -14.34 -0.53 21.06
N ARG A 30 -14.11 -1.15 22.22
CA ARG A 30 -15.19 -1.72 23.05
C ARG A 30 -15.88 -0.71 23.96
N ASN A 31 -15.16 0.28 24.47
CA ASN A 31 -15.61 1.13 25.57
C ASN A 31 -15.83 2.59 25.16
N TRP A 32 -15.13 3.10 24.15
CA TRP A 32 -15.35 4.48 23.72
C TRP A 32 -16.65 4.59 22.96
N ASN A 33 -17.47 5.57 23.36
CA ASN A 33 -18.78 5.81 22.77
C ASN A 33 -19.61 4.51 22.70
N ALA A 34 -19.77 3.80 23.82
CA ALA A 34 -20.52 2.54 23.88
C ALA A 34 -21.92 2.63 23.25
N ASP A 35 -22.57 3.79 23.40
CA ASP A 35 -23.89 4.10 22.83
C ASP A 35 -23.83 4.89 21.50
N GLY A 36 -22.65 4.99 20.88
CA GLY A 36 -22.40 5.81 19.69
C GLY A 36 -21.41 5.18 18.70
N PRO A 37 -20.91 5.97 17.72
CA PRO A 37 -19.93 5.47 16.77
C PRO A 37 -18.59 5.18 17.46
N ARG A 38 -18.20 3.90 17.42
CA ARG A 38 -16.87 3.44 17.84
C ARG A 38 -15.78 4.03 16.94
N PRO A 39 -14.52 4.09 17.41
CA PRO A 39 -13.37 4.41 16.56
C PRO A 39 -13.36 3.52 15.31
N ARG A 40 -13.06 4.12 14.15
CA ARG A 40 -13.06 3.42 12.84
C ARG A 40 -11.72 3.46 12.12
N TYR A 41 -10.85 4.38 12.50
CA TYR A 41 -9.59 4.63 11.80
C TYR A 41 -8.47 4.76 12.83
N VAL A 42 -7.33 4.14 12.54
CA VAL A 42 -6.10 4.23 13.33
C VAL A 42 -4.98 4.60 12.39
N LEU A 43 -4.38 5.77 12.61
CA LEU A 43 -3.17 6.17 11.91
C LEU A 43 -1.99 6.08 12.88
N LEU A 44 -1.10 5.11 12.64
CA LEU A 44 0.16 4.97 13.35
C LEU A 44 1.14 6.01 12.79
N VAL A 45 1.66 6.91 13.64
CA VAL A 45 2.59 7.96 13.21
C VAL A 45 3.93 7.75 13.89
N GLY A 46 4.86 7.16 13.14
CA GLY A 46 6.20 6.83 13.61
C GLY A 46 6.70 5.56 12.94
N ASP A 47 7.99 5.56 12.64
CA ASP A 47 8.70 4.38 12.16
C ASP A 47 9.07 3.43 13.33
N GLY A 48 9.45 2.20 13.01
CA GLY A 48 9.90 1.20 13.96
C GLY A 48 10.77 0.14 13.29
N HIS A 49 11.54 -0.60 14.07
CA HIS A 49 12.41 -1.67 13.59
C HIS A 49 12.28 -2.95 14.41
N TYR A 50 12.77 -4.08 13.88
CA TYR A 50 12.59 -5.39 14.53
C TYR A 50 13.30 -5.48 15.89
N ASP A 51 14.41 -4.75 16.07
CA ASP A 51 15.18 -4.73 17.32
C ASP A 51 14.62 -3.75 18.37
N PHE A 52 13.31 -3.78 18.65
CA PHE A 52 12.71 -2.86 19.63
C PHE A 52 13.14 -3.15 21.10
N THR A 53 13.82 -4.27 21.34
CA THR A 53 14.44 -4.62 22.63
C THR A 53 15.87 -4.10 22.79
N GLY A 54 16.50 -3.62 21.71
CA GLY A 54 17.81 -2.97 21.73
C GLY A 54 19.02 -3.91 21.81
N VAL A 55 18.87 -5.17 21.42
CA VAL A 55 19.94 -6.20 21.50
C VAL A 55 21.04 -5.94 20.47
N SER A 56 20.72 -5.37 19.30
CA SER A 56 21.71 -5.11 18.24
C SER A 56 22.63 -3.92 18.53
N GLY A 57 22.30 -3.09 19.52
CA GLY A 57 23.00 -1.84 19.81
C GLY A 57 22.70 -0.72 18.81
N THR A 58 21.67 -0.87 17.97
CA THR A 58 21.21 0.20 17.08
C THR A 58 20.80 1.45 17.88
N THR A 59 21.08 2.62 17.32
CA THR A 59 20.67 3.91 17.86
C THR A 59 19.39 4.45 17.23
N LEU A 60 18.82 3.70 16.27
CA LEU A 60 17.55 4.07 15.67
C LEU A 60 16.43 4.04 16.72
N LEU A 61 15.53 5.01 16.61
CA LEU A 61 14.39 5.09 17.49
C LEU A 61 13.30 4.15 17.00
N ASN A 62 12.71 3.43 17.94
CA ASN A 62 11.46 2.72 17.73
C ASN A 62 10.32 3.61 18.21
N LEU A 63 9.77 4.44 17.32
CA LEU A 63 8.74 5.43 17.66
C LEU A 63 7.40 4.74 17.90
N ILE A 64 7.04 3.84 16.99
CA ILE A 64 5.92 2.90 17.14
C ILE A 64 6.48 1.49 16.89
N PRO A 65 6.59 0.63 17.92
CA PRO A 65 7.09 -0.73 17.76
C PRO A 65 6.31 -1.44 16.65
N PRO A 66 6.94 -2.28 15.83
CA PRO A 66 6.19 -3.12 14.92
C PRO A 66 5.52 -4.26 15.68
N TYR A 67 4.29 -4.61 15.31
CA TYR A 67 3.70 -5.86 15.76
C TYR A 67 4.29 -6.99 14.91
N LEU A 68 5.20 -7.77 15.48
CA LEU A 68 5.88 -8.85 14.75
C LEU A 68 5.13 -10.16 14.94
N VAL A 69 4.84 -10.85 13.83
CA VAL A 69 4.30 -12.20 13.84
C VAL A 69 5.24 -13.14 13.12
N ASN A 70 5.39 -14.36 13.63
CA ASN A 70 6.16 -15.39 12.93
C ASN A 70 5.29 -15.99 11.81
N VAL A 71 5.63 -15.70 10.56
CA VAL A 71 4.79 -16.09 9.40
C VAL A 71 5.14 -17.47 8.86
N ASP A 72 6.42 -17.83 8.84
CA ASP A 72 6.91 -19.15 8.44
C ASP A 72 8.35 -19.40 8.91
N ALA A 73 8.83 -20.64 8.75
CA ALA A 73 10.16 -21.05 9.19
C ALA A 73 11.33 -20.45 8.38
N VAL A 74 11.06 -19.87 7.21
CA VAL A 74 12.06 -19.26 6.32
C VAL A 74 12.21 -17.76 6.61
N GLN A 75 11.10 -17.03 6.69
CA GLN A 75 11.09 -15.59 6.91
C GLN A 75 11.12 -15.24 8.41
N GLY A 76 10.42 -15.99 9.24
CA GLY A 76 10.30 -15.72 10.68
C GLY A 76 9.45 -14.48 10.98
N GLU A 77 9.91 -13.67 11.94
CA GLU A 77 9.20 -12.47 12.40
C GLU A 77 9.08 -11.40 11.31
N THR A 78 7.85 -11.05 10.99
CA THR A 78 7.48 -10.06 9.94
C THR A 78 6.48 -9.07 10.51
N PRO A 79 6.57 -7.76 10.19
CA PRO A 79 5.63 -6.79 10.72
C PRO A 79 4.22 -6.99 10.17
N ALA A 80 3.25 -6.82 11.06
CA ALA A 80 1.85 -7.11 10.82
C ALA A 80 0.94 -6.05 11.49
N ASP A 81 0.89 -4.85 10.93
CA ASP A 81 0.09 -3.75 11.50
C ASP A 81 -1.42 -4.09 11.60
N ASN A 82 -1.93 -5.03 10.80
CA ASN A 82 -3.31 -5.54 10.90
C ASN A 82 -3.64 -6.08 12.31
N ARG A 83 -2.65 -6.63 13.03
CA ARG A 83 -2.84 -7.18 14.37
C ARG A 83 -3.08 -6.13 15.44
N TYR A 84 -2.73 -4.87 15.21
CA TYR A 84 -3.11 -3.78 16.11
C TYR A 84 -4.62 -3.59 16.21
N VAL A 85 -5.36 -3.94 15.16
CA VAL A 85 -6.78 -3.64 15.00
C VAL A 85 -7.66 -4.88 14.83
N SER A 86 -7.08 -6.07 14.82
CA SER A 86 -7.80 -7.35 14.92
C SER A 86 -7.88 -7.74 16.41
N VAL A 87 -9.00 -7.45 17.06
CA VAL A 87 -9.13 -7.42 18.52
C VAL A 87 -10.09 -8.45 19.08
N ASP A 88 -10.75 -9.27 18.26
CA ASP A 88 -11.72 -10.28 18.70
C ASP A 88 -11.09 -11.60 19.16
N GLY A 89 -9.76 -11.76 19.05
CA GLY A 89 -9.04 -12.89 19.62
C GLY A 89 -7.57 -12.96 19.18
N PRO A 90 -6.79 -13.92 19.69
CA PRO A 90 -5.40 -14.14 19.25
C PRO A 90 -5.30 -14.63 17.80
N ASP A 91 -6.29 -15.40 17.34
CA ASP A 91 -6.37 -15.96 15.98
C ASP A 91 -7.28 -15.13 15.06
N ASP A 92 -7.43 -13.84 15.38
CA ASP A 92 -8.21 -12.89 14.60
C ASP A 92 -7.33 -12.18 13.57
N TYR A 93 -7.80 -12.19 12.32
CA TYR A 93 -7.17 -11.58 11.15
C TYR A 93 -8.09 -10.55 10.49
N VAL A 94 -9.31 -10.39 11.00
CA VAL A 94 -10.29 -9.44 10.49
C VAL A 94 -10.13 -8.15 11.29
N PRO A 95 -9.83 -7.01 10.64
CA PRO A 95 -9.66 -5.76 11.36
C PRO A 95 -11.00 -5.13 11.75
N GLU A 96 -11.16 -4.77 13.03
CA GLU A 96 -12.31 -3.99 13.54
C GLU A 96 -12.21 -2.48 13.22
N MET A 97 -10.99 -2.01 12.92
CA MET A 97 -10.68 -0.63 12.59
C MET A 97 -9.74 -0.57 11.38
N HIS A 98 -9.89 0.46 10.55
CA HIS A 98 -9.03 0.69 9.39
C HIS A 98 -7.68 1.25 9.84
N VAL A 99 -6.61 0.45 9.72
CA VAL A 99 -5.25 0.85 10.11
C VAL A 99 -4.41 1.29 8.92
N GLY A 100 -3.65 2.36 9.09
CA GLY A 100 -2.57 2.76 8.20
C GLY A 100 -1.40 3.34 8.99
N ARG A 101 -0.22 3.41 8.36
CA ARG A 101 1.02 3.88 8.99
C ARG A 101 1.65 5.02 8.20
N LEU A 102 2.00 6.11 8.87
CA LEU A 102 3.04 7.03 8.42
C LEU A 102 4.35 6.60 9.07
N SER A 103 5.17 5.87 8.32
CA SER A 103 6.48 5.41 8.80
C SER A 103 7.48 6.56 8.75
N ALA A 104 7.29 7.53 9.62
CA ALA A 104 8.04 8.78 9.66
C ALA A 104 9.14 8.69 10.71
N GLN A 105 10.36 9.09 10.34
CA GLN A 105 11.49 9.14 11.26
C GLN A 105 11.70 10.55 11.82
N THR A 106 11.21 11.55 11.09
CA THR A 106 11.37 12.96 11.43
C THR A 106 10.04 13.71 11.35
N PRO A 107 9.91 14.85 12.05
CA PRO A 107 8.76 15.74 11.87
C PRO A 107 8.56 16.23 10.42
N ALA A 108 9.64 16.28 9.63
CA ALA A 108 9.58 16.65 8.22
C ALA A 108 8.86 15.58 7.38
N ASP A 109 9.11 14.29 7.65
CA ASP A 109 8.41 13.19 6.97
C ASP A 109 6.90 13.25 7.23
N VAL A 110 6.52 13.46 8.50
CA VAL A 110 5.10 13.62 8.88
C VAL A 110 4.49 14.81 8.16
N THR A 111 5.20 15.95 8.12
CA THR A 111 4.72 17.16 7.44
C THR A 111 4.55 16.92 5.94
N ALA A 112 5.49 16.23 5.30
CA ALA A 112 5.46 15.91 3.88
C ALA A 112 4.26 15.01 3.53
N ALA A 113 4.06 13.92 4.26
CA ALA A 113 2.96 13.00 4.03
C ALA A 113 1.59 13.65 4.33
N VAL A 114 1.44 14.35 5.45
CA VAL A 114 0.19 15.02 5.83
C VAL A 114 -0.17 16.14 4.84
N SER A 115 0.80 16.97 4.44
CA SER A 115 0.55 18.03 3.45
C SER A 115 0.13 17.46 2.11
N LYS A 116 0.75 16.35 1.69
CA LYS A 116 0.39 15.62 0.48
C LYS A 116 -1.05 15.08 0.56
N THR A 117 -1.45 14.43 1.65
CA THR A 117 -2.84 13.96 1.87
C THR A 117 -3.85 15.11 1.84
N ILE A 118 -3.58 16.21 2.54
CA ILE A 118 -4.49 17.37 2.57
C ILE A 118 -4.63 17.98 1.17
N ALA A 119 -3.51 18.22 0.47
CA ALA A 119 -3.53 18.76 -0.88
C ALA A 119 -4.27 17.81 -1.83
N TYR A 120 -4.01 16.49 -1.73
CA TYR A 120 -4.68 15.47 -2.52
C TYR A 120 -6.19 15.49 -2.31
N GLU A 121 -6.71 15.72 -1.10
CA GLU A 121 -8.16 15.72 -0.85
C GLU A 121 -8.85 17.06 -1.10
N THR A 122 -8.13 18.18 -0.99
CA THR A 122 -8.74 19.52 -0.96
C THR A 122 -8.44 20.37 -2.19
N THR A 123 -7.23 20.30 -2.75
CA THR A 123 -6.77 21.22 -3.80
C THR A 123 -6.37 20.53 -5.10
N ALA A 124 -6.10 19.23 -5.09
CA ALA A 124 -5.71 18.50 -6.30
C ALA A 124 -6.72 18.72 -7.43
N PRO A 125 -6.27 19.14 -8.63
CA PRO A 125 -7.15 19.46 -9.74
C PRO A 125 -7.85 18.19 -10.24
N ALA A 126 -9.10 18.35 -10.68
CA ALA A 126 -9.76 17.29 -11.43
C ALA A 126 -9.07 17.11 -12.79
N GLY A 127 -8.97 15.87 -13.29
CA GLY A 127 -8.26 15.62 -14.54
C GLY A 127 -8.33 14.18 -15.02
N ALA A 128 -7.72 13.94 -16.19
CA ALA A 128 -7.66 12.61 -16.82
C ALA A 128 -6.98 11.57 -15.91
N TRP A 129 -6.06 12.01 -15.06
CA TRP A 129 -5.35 11.19 -14.08
C TRP A 129 -6.27 10.32 -13.23
N GLN A 130 -7.44 10.85 -12.84
CA GLN A 130 -8.43 10.14 -12.03
C GLN A 130 -9.00 8.89 -12.72
N ARG A 131 -8.86 8.79 -14.04
CA ARG A 131 -9.30 7.65 -14.86
C ARG A 131 -8.15 6.74 -15.26
N ARG A 132 -6.89 7.09 -15.01
CA ARG A 132 -5.73 6.31 -15.43
C ARG A 132 -5.29 5.32 -14.37
N VAL A 133 -5.25 4.05 -14.73
CA VAL A 133 -4.69 2.97 -13.92
C VAL A 133 -3.52 2.36 -14.66
N VAL A 134 -2.34 2.42 -14.05
CA VAL A 134 -1.10 1.88 -14.63
C VAL A 134 -0.86 0.48 -14.09
N PHE A 135 -0.65 -0.46 -15.00
CA PHE A 135 -0.32 -1.85 -14.73
C PHE A 135 1.14 -2.07 -15.11
N ALA A 136 2.04 -2.01 -14.13
CA ALA A 136 3.44 -2.34 -14.32
C ALA A 136 3.71 -3.79 -13.91
N ALA A 137 4.37 -4.57 -14.76
CA ALA A 137 4.66 -5.97 -14.50
C ALA A 137 6.06 -6.38 -14.96
N ASP A 138 6.69 -7.26 -14.17
CA ASP A 138 7.94 -7.93 -14.52
C ASP A 138 7.74 -8.95 -15.66
N ASN A 139 8.78 -9.65 -16.09
CA ASN A 139 8.76 -10.53 -17.26
C ASN A 139 7.69 -11.64 -17.25
N CYS A 140 7.13 -11.95 -18.42
CA CYS A 140 6.17 -13.05 -18.58
C CYS A 140 6.80 -14.45 -18.49
N LEU A 141 8.12 -14.58 -18.73
CA LEU A 141 8.85 -15.84 -18.67
C LEU A 141 9.65 -15.92 -17.37
N ASP A 142 8.99 -16.26 -16.27
CA ASP A 142 9.59 -16.35 -14.95
C ASP A 142 9.18 -17.66 -14.22
N PRO A 143 10.07 -18.28 -13.42
CA PRO A 143 9.72 -19.43 -12.60
C PRO A 143 8.60 -19.17 -11.58
N ALA A 144 8.38 -17.92 -11.17
CA ALA A 144 7.29 -17.54 -10.27
C ALA A 144 5.92 -17.43 -10.97
N GLY A 145 5.89 -17.46 -12.30
CA GLY A 145 4.68 -17.40 -13.13
C GLY A 145 4.74 -16.31 -14.20
N ASP A 146 3.66 -16.20 -14.98
CA ASP A 146 3.51 -15.16 -16.00
C ASP A 146 2.88 -13.90 -15.37
N PHE A 147 3.72 -12.91 -15.06
CA PHE A 147 3.28 -11.65 -14.47
C PHE A 147 2.41 -10.82 -15.41
N HIS A 148 2.62 -10.90 -16.74
CA HIS A 148 1.80 -10.18 -17.71
C HIS A 148 0.39 -10.75 -17.74
N ALA A 149 0.25 -12.07 -17.89
CA ALA A 149 -1.05 -12.73 -17.93
C ALA A 149 -1.85 -12.52 -16.65
N THR A 150 -1.17 -12.51 -15.50
CA THR A 150 -1.79 -12.23 -14.21
C THR A 150 -2.30 -10.80 -14.12
N SER A 151 -1.44 -9.82 -14.45
CA SER A 151 -1.82 -8.41 -14.47
C SER A 151 -2.97 -8.14 -15.45
N ASP A 152 -2.93 -8.74 -16.64
CA ASP A 152 -4.00 -8.69 -17.64
C ASP A 152 -5.30 -9.33 -17.16
N GLY A 153 -5.22 -10.42 -16.39
CA GLY A 153 -6.38 -11.07 -15.77
C GLY A 153 -7.14 -10.15 -14.82
N ILE A 154 -6.44 -9.22 -14.17
CA ILE A 154 -7.04 -8.16 -13.35
C ILE A 154 -7.52 -7.01 -14.22
N ARG A 155 -6.62 -6.44 -15.04
CA ARG A 155 -6.88 -5.29 -15.92
C ARG A 155 -8.11 -5.47 -16.78
N THR A 156 -8.23 -6.61 -17.47
CA THR A 156 -9.28 -6.82 -18.47
C THR A 156 -10.64 -7.23 -17.90
N ARG A 157 -10.68 -7.68 -16.63
CA ARG A 157 -11.91 -8.22 -16.02
C ARG A 157 -12.46 -7.35 -14.89
N TRP A 158 -11.59 -6.64 -14.18
CA TRP A 158 -11.94 -5.92 -12.94
C TRP A 158 -11.75 -4.41 -13.03
N LEU A 159 -11.14 -3.89 -14.10
CA LEU A 159 -11.16 -2.47 -14.39
C LEU A 159 -12.41 -2.15 -15.25
N PRO A 160 -13.36 -1.36 -14.75
CA PRO A 160 -14.60 -1.08 -15.47
C PRO A 160 -14.36 -0.11 -16.62
N ALA A 161 -15.26 -0.15 -17.61
CA ALA A 161 -15.26 0.79 -18.73
C ALA A 161 -15.28 2.26 -18.24
N GLY A 162 -14.55 3.12 -18.95
CA GLY A 162 -14.41 4.54 -18.61
C GLY A 162 -13.19 4.87 -17.75
N TYR A 163 -12.38 3.87 -17.41
CA TYR A 163 -10.99 4.02 -17.01
C TYR A 163 -10.06 3.75 -18.21
N GLU A 164 -8.91 4.43 -18.22
CA GLU A 164 -7.78 4.17 -19.11
C GLU A 164 -6.84 3.18 -18.41
N ASP A 165 -6.47 2.12 -19.10
CA ASP A 165 -5.44 1.18 -18.68
C ASP A 165 -4.15 1.40 -19.45
N GLN A 166 -3.06 1.68 -18.73
CA GLN A 166 -1.71 1.80 -19.30
C GLN A 166 -0.87 0.62 -18.85
N THR A 167 -0.30 -0.16 -19.77
CA THR A 167 0.59 -1.27 -19.44
C THR A 167 2.07 -0.86 -19.53
N ILE A 168 2.85 -1.28 -18.54
CA ILE A 168 4.31 -1.12 -18.48
C ILE A 168 4.90 -2.49 -18.14
N TYR A 169 5.04 -3.31 -19.17
CA TYR A 169 5.38 -4.73 -19.10
C TYR A 169 6.79 -4.96 -19.65
N TYR A 170 7.65 -5.52 -18.80
CA TYR A 170 9.04 -5.82 -19.13
C TYR A 170 9.16 -7.11 -19.93
N GLY A 171 9.98 -7.12 -20.99
CA GLY A 171 10.40 -8.36 -21.62
C GLY A 171 10.66 -8.22 -23.11
N ARG A 172 11.34 -9.20 -23.70
CA ARG A 172 11.59 -9.22 -25.14
C ARG A 172 10.29 -9.58 -25.86
N ARG A 173 9.83 -8.79 -26.84
CA ARG A 173 8.54 -9.05 -27.51
C ARG A 173 8.47 -10.39 -28.23
N ALA A 174 9.61 -10.91 -28.67
CA ALA A 174 9.71 -12.24 -29.26
C ALA A 174 9.32 -13.38 -28.30
N GLU A 175 9.46 -13.14 -26.99
CA GLU A 175 9.21 -14.10 -25.91
C GLU A 175 7.93 -13.77 -25.14
N CYS A 176 7.70 -12.47 -24.93
CA CYS A 176 6.56 -11.90 -24.24
C CYS A 176 5.81 -10.97 -25.21
N PRO A 177 4.84 -11.47 -26.01
CA PRO A 177 4.15 -10.64 -27.00
C PRO A 177 3.43 -9.41 -26.43
N ALA A 178 2.99 -9.48 -25.16
CA ALA A 178 2.38 -8.36 -24.45
C ALA A 178 3.39 -7.34 -23.88
N ALA A 179 4.70 -7.58 -24.01
CA ALA A 179 5.72 -6.67 -23.51
C ALA A 179 5.68 -5.32 -24.23
N THR A 180 5.77 -4.26 -23.43
CA THR A 180 5.76 -2.88 -23.92
C THR A 180 7.17 -2.28 -23.89
N HIS A 181 8.02 -2.74 -22.98
CA HIS A 181 9.38 -2.25 -22.76
C HIS A 181 10.38 -3.42 -22.76
N GLU A 182 11.33 -3.41 -23.69
CA GLU A 182 12.28 -4.52 -23.87
C GLU A 182 13.56 -4.37 -23.03
N THR A 183 13.81 -3.18 -22.48
CA THR A 183 14.99 -2.89 -21.65
C THR A 183 14.57 -2.35 -20.29
N VAL A 184 15.43 -2.54 -19.28
CA VAL A 184 15.17 -1.99 -17.95
C VAL A 184 15.19 -0.47 -17.96
N ASP A 185 16.03 0.18 -18.77
CA ASP A 185 16.05 1.65 -18.84
C ASP A 185 14.74 2.20 -19.40
N THR A 186 14.19 1.62 -20.47
CA THR A 186 12.91 2.06 -21.03
C THR A 186 11.73 1.79 -20.10
N MET A 187 11.76 0.67 -19.38
CA MET A 187 10.81 0.37 -18.31
C MET A 187 10.92 1.37 -17.15
N HIS A 188 12.14 1.67 -16.72
CA HIS A 188 12.42 2.62 -15.65
C HIS A 188 11.89 4.01 -15.99
N ASP A 189 12.23 4.52 -17.18
CA ASP A 189 11.75 5.81 -17.67
C ASP A 189 10.22 5.83 -17.73
N ALA A 190 9.58 4.74 -18.14
CA ALA A 190 8.12 4.64 -18.17
C ALA A 190 7.48 4.62 -16.77
N ILE A 191 8.10 3.96 -15.79
CA ILE A 191 7.63 3.98 -14.39
C ILE A 191 7.81 5.40 -13.80
N MET A 192 8.97 6.03 -14.00
CA MET A 192 9.21 7.41 -13.62
C MET A 192 8.18 8.35 -14.25
N ALA A 193 7.91 8.16 -15.54
CA ALA A 193 6.87 8.89 -16.26
C ALA A 193 5.49 8.61 -15.67
N ALA A 194 5.13 7.38 -15.30
CA ALA A 194 3.83 7.07 -14.70
C ALA A 194 3.59 7.79 -13.36
N PHE A 195 4.64 7.92 -12.53
CA PHE A 195 4.57 8.72 -11.30
C PHE A 195 4.45 10.22 -11.57
N ASN A 196 5.08 10.72 -12.64
CA ASN A 196 5.06 12.13 -13.04
C ASN A 196 3.85 12.50 -13.90
N ALA A 197 3.22 11.52 -14.55
CA ALA A 197 2.13 11.66 -15.51
C ALA A 197 0.80 11.26 -14.84
N ASP A 198 0.66 11.66 -13.59
CA ASP A 198 -0.58 11.76 -12.82
C ASP A 198 -1.51 10.56 -13.09
N ALA A 199 -1.32 9.47 -12.34
CA ALA A 199 -2.20 8.32 -12.36
C ALA A 199 -3.05 8.29 -11.09
N LEU A 200 -4.25 7.71 -11.15
CA LEU A 200 -5.04 7.41 -9.95
C LEU A 200 -4.36 6.30 -9.15
N MET A 201 -3.92 5.27 -9.86
CA MET A 201 -3.39 4.04 -9.29
C MET A 201 -2.23 3.53 -10.14
N ILE A 202 -1.15 3.11 -9.47
CA ILE A 202 -0.07 2.35 -10.09
C ILE A 202 0.02 1.00 -9.38
N GLN A 203 -0.14 -0.07 -10.14
CA GLN A 203 0.10 -1.42 -9.70
C GLN A 203 1.48 -1.88 -10.14
N TRP A 204 2.23 -2.49 -9.22
CA TRP A 204 3.39 -3.33 -9.54
C TRP A 204 3.03 -4.80 -9.34
N PHE A 205 3.35 -5.66 -10.32
CA PHE A 205 3.25 -7.12 -10.17
C PHE A 205 4.53 -7.79 -10.65
N GLY A 206 5.30 -8.37 -9.72
CA GLY A 206 6.60 -8.94 -10.08
C GLY A 206 7.52 -9.16 -8.89
N HIS A 207 8.80 -9.35 -9.17
CA HIS A 207 9.81 -9.44 -8.12
C HIS A 207 10.08 -8.08 -7.49
N ALA A 208 10.43 -8.07 -6.20
CA ALA A 208 10.87 -6.87 -5.50
C ALA A 208 11.85 -7.23 -4.39
N SER A 209 12.59 -6.22 -3.94
CA SER A 209 13.29 -6.24 -2.67
C SER A 209 12.76 -5.10 -1.81
N ARG A 210 13.31 -4.97 -0.59
CA ARG A 210 12.96 -3.89 0.35
C ARG A 210 12.98 -2.52 -0.31
N VAL A 211 13.95 -2.28 -1.20
CA VAL A 211 14.24 -0.95 -1.76
C VAL A 211 13.84 -0.79 -3.24
N ARG A 212 13.35 -1.84 -3.93
CA ARG A 212 13.13 -1.78 -5.38
C ARG A 212 12.06 -2.73 -5.91
N TRP A 213 11.47 -2.34 -7.03
CA TRP A 213 10.72 -3.19 -7.96
C TRP A 213 11.62 -3.65 -9.09
N GLY A 214 11.63 -4.96 -9.34
CA GLY A 214 12.32 -5.60 -10.47
C GLY A 214 13.84 -5.39 -10.47
N SER A 215 14.59 -6.36 -10.96
CA SER A 215 15.98 -6.14 -11.36
C SER A 215 16.42 -7.21 -12.32
N VAL A 216 17.12 -6.80 -13.37
CA VAL A 216 17.78 -7.75 -14.27
C VAL A 216 19.23 -7.89 -13.85
N ARG A 217 19.71 -9.13 -13.79
CA ARG A 217 21.13 -9.42 -13.57
C ARG A 217 21.95 -8.90 -14.76
N SER A 218 22.46 -7.67 -14.65
CA SER A 218 23.69 -7.29 -15.34
C SER A 218 24.84 -7.39 -14.33
N PRO A 219 25.88 -8.22 -14.58
CA PRO A 219 27.06 -8.32 -13.72
C PRO A 219 27.82 -7.01 -13.48
N ALA A 220 27.53 -5.97 -14.27
CA ALA A 220 28.24 -4.69 -14.20
C ALA A 220 27.43 -3.53 -13.58
N THR A 221 26.10 -3.60 -13.51
CA THR A 221 25.28 -2.42 -13.15
C THR A 221 24.05 -2.66 -12.28
N GLY A 222 23.59 -3.92 -12.07
CA GLY A 222 22.45 -4.20 -11.19
C GLY A 222 21.26 -3.23 -11.36
N VAL A 223 20.79 -3.07 -12.60
CA VAL A 223 19.77 -2.05 -12.91
C VAL A 223 18.43 -2.48 -12.30
N SER A 224 17.82 -1.56 -11.54
CA SER A 224 16.50 -1.73 -10.94
C SER A 224 15.46 -1.11 -11.87
N MET A 225 14.26 -1.67 -11.95
CA MET A 225 13.21 -1.04 -12.75
C MET A 225 12.70 0.22 -12.06
N PHE A 226 12.59 0.20 -10.73
CA PHE A 226 12.33 1.39 -9.92
C PHE A 226 12.78 1.14 -8.47
N ARG A 227 13.38 2.13 -7.81
CA ARG A 227 13.92 1.99 -6.45
C ARG A 227 13.78 3.25 -5.62
N ASN A 228 14.00 3.12 -4.31
CA ASN A 228 13.88 4.22 -3.35
C ASN A 228 14.70 5.47 -3.72
N THR A 229 15.91 5.29 -4.25
CA THR A 229 16.78 6.41 -4.71
C THR A 229 16.29 7.12 -5.97
N ASP A 230 15.26 6.60 -6.65
CA ASP A 230 14.64 7.27 -7.79
C ASP A 230 13.52 8.22 -7.33
N VAL A 231 12.90 7.96 -6.18
CA VAL A 231 11.77 8.74 -5.64
C VAL A 231 12.13 10.23 -5.46
N PRO A 232 13.32 10.61 -4.94
CA PRO A 232 13.72 12.02 -4.88
C PRO A 232 13.79 12.71 -6.25
N ASN A 233 13.97 11.96 -7.35
CA ASN A 233 14.09 12.48 -8.71
C ASN A 233 12.73 12.57 -9.45
N LEU A 234 11.64 12.10 -8.84
CA LEU A 234 10.30 12.32 -9.36
C LEU A 234 9.97 13.82 -9.40
N VAL A 235 9.21 14.24 -10.39
CA VAL A 235 8.76 15.64 -10.51
C VAL A 235 7.78 15.93 -9.38
N ALA A 236 7.91 17.11 -8.77
CA ALA A 236 6.92 17.56 -7.82
C ALA A 236 5.61 17.88 -8.55
N ASN A 237 4.51 17.29 -8.12
CA ASN A 237 3.16 17.50 -8.68
C ASN A 237 2.13 17.65 -7.54
N ASP A 238 0.86 17.78 -7.88
CA ASP A 238 -0.27 17.90 -6.95
C ASP A 238 -1.30 16.77 -7.12
N THR A 239 -0.96 15.76 -7.93
CA THR A 239 -1.78 14.60 -8.27
C THR A 239 -0.97 13.34 -8.15
N TRP A 240 -1.02 12.73 -6.97
CA TRP A 240 -0.23 11.55 -6.63
C TRP A 240 -1.05 10.26 -6.76
N PRO A 241 -0.48 9.19 -7.34
CA PRO A 241 -1.14 7.89 -7.36
C PRO A 241 -1.21 7.27 -5.96
N VAL A 242 -2.15 6.34 -5.81
CA VAL A 242 -2.02 5.28 -4.82
C VAL A 242 -1.28 4.10 -5.45
N THR A 243 -0.29 3.57 -4.76
CA THR A 243 0.49 2.42 -5.24
C THR A 243 0.04 1.12 -4.59
N PHE A 244 0.02 0.06 -5.38
CA PHE A 244 -0.25 -1.31 -4.90
C PHE A 244 0.85 -2.23 -5.42
N ALA A 245 1.62 -2.83 -4.53
CA ALA A 245 2.66 -3.77 -4.90
C ALA A 245 2.21 -5.21 -4.63
N TYR A 246 2.28 -6.05 -5.66
CA TYR A 246 2.04 -7.49 -5.60
C TYR A 246 3.37 -8.19 -5.88
N SER A 247 4.19 -8.24 -4.83
CA SER A 247 5.59 -8.66 -4.88
C SER A 247 6.08 -9.19 -3.53
N CYS A 248 7.39 -9.20 -3.31
CA CYS A 248 8.00 -9.50 -2.01
C CYS A 248 8.51 -8.22 -1.33
N VAL A 249 8.28 -8.09 -0.02
CA VAL A 249 9.00 -7.22 0.94
C VAL A 249 9.19 -5.72 0.61
N SER A 250 8.53 -5.14 -0.40
CA SER A 250 8.66 -3.71 -0.76
C SER A 250 8.09 -2.75 0.30
N GLY A 251 7.35 -3.28 1.27
CA GLY A 251 6.84 -2.61 2.47
C GLY A 251 7.51 -3.07 3.77
N TYR A 252 8.69 -3.70 3.72
CA TYR A 252 9.40 -4.15 4.92
C TYR A 252 10.05 -2.96 5.66
N PHE A 253 9.25 -2.24 6.45
CA PHE A 253 9.66 -1.00 7.12
C PHE A 253 10.58 -1.22 8.33
N VAL A 254 10.65 -2.43 8.86
CA VAL A 254 11.32 -2.70 10.14
C VAL A 254 12.84 -2.81 10.10
N ASN A 255 13.51 -2.14 9.16
CA ASN A 255 14.96 -2.22 8.99
C ASN A 255 15.73 -1.44 10.08
N ILE A 256 16.87 -1.99 10.51
CA ILE A 256 17.83 -1.26 11.37
C ILE A 256 18.89 -0.47 10.59
N ASP A 257 18.87 -0.54 9.27
CA ASP A 257 19.72 0.25 8.37
C ASP A 257 18.85 1.24 7.60
N LEU A 258 19.08 2.54 7.84
CA LEU A 258 18.35 3.62 7.18
C LEU A 258 18.53 3.65 5.67
N ASN A 259 19.62 3.09 5.15
CA ASN A 259 19.83 2.97 3.70
C ASN A 259 18.91 1.90 3.07
N LEU A 260 18.27 1.08 3.90
CA LEU A 260 17.34 0.02 3.51
C LEU A 260 15.89 0.37 3.85
N GLN A 261 15.56 1.67 4.03
CA GLN A 261 14.17 2.13 4.07
C GLN A 261 13.39 1.57 2.90
N SER A 262 12.22 1.03 3.20
CA SER A 262 11.45 0.32 2.20
C SER A 262 10.91 1.28 1.14
N LEU A 263 10.64 0.74 -0.05
CA LEU A 263 10.12 1.53 -1.15
C LEU A 263 8.77 2.17 -0.81
N GLY A 264 7.89 1.45 -0.11
CA GLY A 264 6.59 1.97 0.34
C GLY A 264 6.72 3.18 1.25
N GLU A 265 7.65 3.15 2.22
CA GLU A 265 7.92 4.30 3.10
C GLU A 265 8.44 5.50 2.31
N THR A 266 9.41 5.26 1.43
CA THR A 266 10.05 6.32 0.64
C THR A 266 9.04 7.01 -0.26
N LEU A 267 8.14 6.25 -0.90
CA LEU A 267 7.08 6.77 -1.76
C LEU A 267 6.11 7.69 -1.00
N VAL A 268 5.70 7.31 0.21
CA VAL A 268 4.71 8.07 0.99
C VAL A 268 5.34 9.28 1.69
N ASN A 269 6.58 9.17 2.17
CA ASN A 269 7.26 10.26 2.89
C ASN A 269 7.84 11.35 1.97
N ALA A 270 8.00 11.07 0.68
CA ALA A 270 8.57 12.04 -0.26
C ALA A 270 7.69 13.29 -0.41
N ALA A 271 8.28 14.46 -0.16
CA ALA A 271 7.59 15.75 -0.22
C ALA A 271 7.20 16.12 -1.66
N GLY A 272 5.89 16.33 -1.87
CA GLY A 272 5.31 16.79 -3.13
C GLY A 272 5.46 15.81 -4.31
N ARG A 273 5.87 14.56 -4.07
CA ARG A 273 6.10 13.53 -5.11
C ARG A 273 5.86 12.13 -4.56
N GLY A 274 6.05 11.11 -5.39
CA GLY A 274 5.85 9.71 -5.01
C GLY A 274 4.36 9.35 -4.99
N ALA A 275 3.92 8.65 -3.94
CA ALA A 275 2.54 8.19 -3.79
C ALA A 275 1.84 8.88 -2.61
N VAL A 276 0.52 9.07 -2.68
CA VAL A 276 -0.27 9.58 -1.53
C VAL A 276 -0.55 8.49 -0.49
N ALA A 277 -0.56 7.23 -0.93
CA ALA A 277 -0.61 6.04 -0.09
C ALA A 277 -0.02 4.86 -0.86
N ASP A 278 0.49 3.86 -0.14
CA ASP A 278 1.08 2.64 -0.69
C ASP A 278 0.55 1.41 0.05
N PHE A 279 0.16 0.37 -0.67
CA PHE A 279 -0.20 -0.93 -0.10
C PHE A 279 0.78 -1.99 -0.59
N SER A 280 1.72 -2.35 0.29
CA SER A 280 2.86 -3.21 -0.05
C SER A 280 3.11 -4.30 0.99
N PRO A 281 3.63 -5.47 0.57
CA PRO A 281 3.96 -6.56 1.47
C PRO A 281 5.26 -6.30 2.22
N ALA A 282 5.27 -6.60 3.51
CA ALA A 282 6.47 -6.84 4.30
C ALA A 282 6.91 -8.32 4.26
N GLY A 283 6.04 -9.23 3.82
CA GLY A 283 6.26 -10.67 3.71
C GLY A 283 6.84 -11.13 2.37
N PHE A 284 7.33 -12.36 2.33
CA PHE A 284 7.52 -13.13 1.10
C PHE A 284 6.20 -13.78 0.70
N HIS A 285 5.78 -13.57 -0.54
CA HIS A 285 4.52 -14.13 -1.03
C HIS A 285 4.68 -14.69 -2.43
N ILE A 286 3.74 -15.55 -2.79
CA ILE A 286 3.69 -16.20 -4.10
C ILE A 286 2.56 -15.63 -4.95
N MET A 287 2.78 -15.71 -6.26
CA MET A 287 1.93 -15.10 -7.28
C MET A 287 0.42 -15.44 -7.13
N PRO A 288 -0.01 -16.72 -6.97
CA PRO A 288 -1.44 -17.04 -6.90
C PRO A 288 -2.16 -16.43 -5.69
N VAL A 289 -1.44 -16.25 -4.59
CA VAL A 289 -1.97 -15.67 -3.35
C VAL A 289 -2.11 -14.15 -3.51
N LEU A 290 -1.11 -13.50 -4.11
CA LEU A 290 -1.13 -12.07 -4.43
C LEU A 290 -2.20 -11.72 -5.47
N GLU A 291 -2.39 -12.54 -6.51
CA GLU A 291 -3.45 -12.35 -7.52
C GLU A 291 -4.84 -12.35 -6.88
N LYS A 292 -5.08 -13.26 -5.92
CA LYS A 292 -6.36 -13.35 -5.21
C LYS A 292 -6.66 -12.05 -4.44
N LEU A 293 -5.67 -11.48 -3.75
CA LEU A 293 -5.83 -10.21 -3.05
C LEU A 293 -5.98 -9.04 -4.04
N ASN A 294 -5.21 -9.03 -5.12
CA ASN A 294 -5.28 -8.02 -6.17
C ASN A 294 -6.69 -7.89 -6.75
N ARG A 295 -7.29 -9.04 -7.10
CA ARG A 295 -8.69 -9.12 -7.52
C ARG A 295 -9.64 -8.50 -6.50
N ALA A 296 -9.46 -8.83 -5.22
CA ALA A 296 -10.31 -8.33 -4.15
C ALA A 296 -10.18 -6.81 -3.97
N VAL A 297 -8.98 -6.25 -4.13
CA VAL A 297 -8.73 -4.80 -4.12
C VAL A 297 -9.45 -4.11 -5.28
N PHE A 298 -9.30 -4.64 -6.50
CA PHE A 298 -9.97 -4.06 -7.68
C PHE A 298 -11.49 -4.12 -7.55
N LYS A 299 -12.04 -5.24 -7.06
CA LYS A 299 -13.46 -5.36 -6.74
C LYS A 299 -13.90 -4.27 -5.75
N ALA A 300 -13.21 -4.13 -4.62
CA ALA A 300 -13.57 -3.17 -3.57
C ALA A 300 -13.55 -1.72 -4.07
N ILE A 301 -12.51 -1.33 -4.81
CA ILE A 301 -12.33 0.04 -5.29
C ILE A 301 -13.24 0.37 -6.48
N PHE A 302 -13.25 -0.48 -7.50
CA PHE A 302 -13.85 -0.13 -8.78
C PHE A 302 -15.29 -0.64 -8.96
N GLU A 303 -15.62 -1.84 -8.45
CA GLU A 303 -16.97 -2.39 -8.54
C GLU A 303 -17.85 -1.92 -7.38
N ASP A 304 -17.40 -2.18 -6.15
CA ASP A 304 -18.12 -1.85 -4.91
C ASP A 304 -18.05 -0.35 -4.58
N ARG A 305 -17.12 0.37 -5.22
CA ARG A 305 -16.96 1.83 -5.12
C ARG A 305 -16.66 2.31 -3.70
N ILE A 306 -15.87 1.53 -2.96
CA ILE A 306 -15.40 1.92 -1.65
C ILE A 306 -14.35 3.02 -1.81
N GLY A 307 -14.78 4.27 -1.66
CA GLY A 307 -13.99 5.46 -2.03
C GLY A 307 -12.96 5.92 -1.00
N ARG A 308 -12.72 5.17 0.08
CA ARG A 308 -11.64 5.44 1.05
C ARG A 308 -10.72 4.24 1.13
N ILE A 309 -9.42 4.48 1.20
CA ILE A 309 -8.42 3.41 1.00
C ILE A 309 -8.45 2.35 2.11
N GLY A 310 -8.50 2.73 3.40
CA GLY A 310 -8.60 1.79 4.52
C GLY A 310 -9.80 0.84 4.41
N PRO A 311 -11.03 1.37 4.29
CA PRO A 311 -12.21 0.54 4.05
C PRO A 311 -12.11 -0.35 2.80
N ALA A 312 -11.46 0.13 1.73
CA ALA A 312 -11.31 -0.65 0.51
C ALA A 312 -10.34 -1.83 0.69
N VAL A 313 -9.18 -1.62 1.34
CA VAL A 313 -8.23 -2.71 1.60
C VAL A 313 -8.78 -3.71 2.62
N ASP A 314 -9.57 -3.27 3.60
CA ASP A 314 -10.18 -4.18 4.57
C ASP A 314 -11.32 -4.99 3.96
N ALA A 315 -12.14 -4.40 3.09
CA ALA A 315 -13.11 -5.14 2.29
C ALA A 315 -12.42 -6.16 1.35
N ALA A 316 -11.24 -5.82 0.83
CA ALA A 316 -10.42 -6.73 0.03
C ALA A 316 -9.87 -7.88 0.88
N ARG A 317 -9.34 -7.62 2.08
CA ARG A 317 -8.89 -8.63 3.05
C ARG A 317 -10.01 -9.60 3.39
N LEU A 318 -11.21 -9.10 3.69
CA LEU A 318 -12.40 -9.92 3.96
C LEU A 318 -12.76 -10.81 2.76
N THR A 319 -12.80 -10.25 1.56
CA THR A 319 -13.09 -11.01 0.33
C THR A 319 -12.03 -12.07 0.06
N TYR A 320 -10.76 -11.75 0.31
CA TYR A 320 -9.62 -12.65 0.16
C TYR A 320 -9.68 -13.82 1.16
N LEU A 321 -9.93 -13.54 2.45
CA LEU A 321 -10.09 -14.55 3.50
C LEU A 321 -11.30 -15.46 3.22
N ALA A 322 -12.45 -14.87 2.84
CA ALA A 322 -13.65 -15.63 2.48
C ALA A 322 -13.43 -16.55 1.27
N ALA A 323 -12.49 -16.22 0.38
CA ALA A 323 -12.06 -17.04 -0.73
C ALA A 323 -10.95 -18.05 -0.37
N GLY A 324 -10.71 -18.31 0.92
CA GLY A 324 -9.69 -19.23 1.42
C GLY A 324 -8.26 -18.75 1.15
N GLY A 325 -8.03 -17.44 1.23
CA GLY A 325 -6.69 -16.87 1.18
C GLY A 325 -5.90 -17.15 2.48
N PRO A 326 -4.61 -17.53 2.40
CA PRO A 326 -3.72 -17.61 3.56
C PRO A 326 -3.68 -16.31 4.36
N SER A 327 -3.86 -16.40 5.68
CA SER A 327 -4.06 -15.25 6.55
C SER A 327 -2.78 -14.45 6.83
N ASP A 328 -1.59 -15.05 6.64
CA ASP A 328 -0.31 -14.37 6.73
C ASP A 328 -0.22 -13.17 5.79
N LEU A 329 -0.73 -13.28 4.55
CA LEU A 329 -0.76 -12.16 3.60
C LEU A 329 -1.56 -10.96 4.13
N VAL A 330 -2.67 -11.22 4.84
CA VAL A 330 -3.53 -10.14 5.37
C VAL A 330 -2.78 -9.32 6.41
N ASP A 331 -1.99 -10.01 7.23
CA ASP A 331 -1.15 -9.42 8.27
C ASP A 331 0.01 -8.63 7.68
N THR A 332 0.73 -9.23 6.73
CA THR A 332 1.99 -8.67 6.23
C THR A 332 1.81 -7.67 5.08
N MET A 333 0.60 -7.45 4.59
CA MET A 333 0.29 -6.36 3.66
C MET A 333 0.05 -5.06 4.45
N ILE A 334 0.97 -4.12 4.31
CA ILE A 334 0.99 -2.86 5.07
C ILE A 334 0.39 -1.73 4.23
N LEU A 335 -0.54 -0.99 4.83
CA LEU A 335 -1.04 0.26 4.25
C LEU A 335 -0.22 1.44 4.81
N PHE A 336 0.67 1.98 3.99
CA PHE A 336 1.36 3.24 4.27
C PHE A 336 0.50 4.41 3.82
N GLY A 337 0.34 5.42 4.69
CA GLY A 337 -0.52 6.57 4.45
C GLY A 337 -1.72 6.65 5.40
N ASP A 338 -2.59 7.63 5.14
CA ASP A 338 -3.81 7.83 5.91
C ASP A 338 -4.89 6.79 5.51
N PRO A 339 -5.35 5.90 6.41
CA PRO A 339 -6.40 4.93 6.09
C PRO A 339 -7.76 5.59 5.80
N ALA A 340 -7.95 6.87 6.17
CA ALA A 340 -9.14 7.62 5.84
C ALA A 340 -9.08 8.30 4.47
N LEU A 341 -7.93 8.28 3.77
CA LEU A 341 -7.73 8.92 2.47
C LEU A 341 -8.85 8.58 1.48
N LYS A 342 -9.52 9.60 0.95
CA LYS A 342 -10.54 9.49 -0.09
C LYS A 342 -9.89 9.38 -1.45
N LEU A 343 -10.07 8.23 -2.09
CA LEU A 343 -9.68 8.01 -3.48
C LEU A 343 -10.45 8.98 -4.39
N ARG A 344 -9.74 9.66 -5.29
CA ARG A 344 -10.30 10.62 -6.26
C ARG A 344 -10.96 9.92 -7.45
N LEU A 345 -11.82 8.92 -7.18
CA LEU A 345 -12.50 8.15 -8.22
C LEU A 345 -13.47 9.04 -9.03
N PRO A 346 -13.50 8.96 -10.37
CA PRO A 346 -14.49 9.63 -11.19
C PRO A 346 -15.90 9.15 -10.84
N PRO A 347 -16.95 9.95 -11.06
CA PRO A 347 -18.33 9.48 -10.94
C PRO A 347 -18.56 8.21 -11.77
N ARG A 348 -19.46 7.33 -11.33
CA ARG A 348 -19.93 6.22 -12.18
C ARG A 348 -20.37 6.83 -13.52
N SER A 349 -19.95 6.23 -14.63
CA SER A 349 -20.47 6.57 -15.95
C SER A 349 -21.99 6.51 -15.86
N ALA A 350 -22.63 7.68 -15.93
CA ALA A 350 -24.07 7.76 -15.77
C ALA A 350 -24.72 6.98 -16.91
N ALA A 351 -25.65 6.06 -16.58
CA ALA A 351 -26.77 5.88 -17.50
C ALA A 351 -27.37 7.28 -17.70
N PRO A 352 -27.68 7.70 -18.95
CA PRO A 352 -28.19 9.04 -19.20
C PRO A 352 -29.37 9.32 -18.27
N VAL A 353 -29.21 10.31 -17.38
CA VAL A 353 -30.27 10.77 -16.50
C VAL A 353 -31.13 11.72 -17.33
N PHE A 354 -32.27 11.22 -17.81
CA PHE A 354 -33.28 12.07 -18.42
C PHE A 354 -34.06 12.75 -17.31
N LEU A 355 -33.82 14.05 -17.10
CA LEU A 355 -34.68 14.87 -16.27
C LEU A 355 -35.98 15.15 -17.05
N PRO A 356 -37.16 15.01 -16.42
CA PRO A 356 -38.40 15.41 -17.06
C PRO A 356 -38.36 16.92 -17.34
N ARG A 357 -38.57 17.29 -18.60
CA ARG A 357 -38.75 18.69 -19.00
C ARG A 357 -40.12 19.14 -18.47
N ILE A 358 -40.12 19.97 -17.43
CA ILE A 358 -41.33 20.66 -17.00
C ILE A 358 -41.49 21.87 -17.93
N GLU A 359 -42.35 21.75 -18.93
CA GLU A 359 -42.85 22.92 -19.65
C GLU A 359 -43.93 23.57 -18.78
N THR A 360 -43.66 24.78 -18.28
CA THR A 360 -44.70 25.60 -17.67
C THR A 360 -45.61 26.17 -18.76
N PRO A 361 -46.95 26.20 -18.54
CA PRO A 361 -47.94 26.59 -19.53
C PRO A 361 -47.85 28.07 -19.95
#